data_AF-U9UNX4-F1
#
_entry.id   AF-U9UNX4-F1
#
_cell.length_a   1.000
_cell.length_b   1.000
_cell.length_c   1.000
_cell.angle_alpha   90.00
_cell.angle_beta   90.00
_cell.angle_gamma   90.00
#
_symmetry.space_group_name_H-M   'P 1'
#
loop_
_entity.id
_entity.type
_entity.pdbx_description
1 polymer ?
#
loop_
_entity_poly.entity_id
_entity_poly.type
_entity_poly.pdbx_seq_one_letter_code
_entity_poly.pdbx_strand_id
1 'polypeptide(L)'
;MKTLAYDLDHVYRKFFLIIYLFKFHEISIIQNEIIKLFINENTKFTHLYVPQEFNYQINLIPGAKQCFSDIIFLSCNVDMNDNVLTGLTEICESIKELELYIKEKNNNFGVIKLIDIPKKLINVHIHNSYSNNPNINNNSFNKILENSLMKHAQIIQHFKINAPPITKILTTFVNLKELELDGSYHYPWNCLENLSLPLLQTLKTRAIPVEILASLIENTSGYLTKIKSLKRFLDNWKGRHPMFLQFNYRDIREYSADIRILMCGDFVAASSN
;
A
#
# COMPACT_ATOMS: atom_id res chain seq x y z
N MET A 1 7.72 -32.28 11.61
CA MET A 1 8.04 -31.47 12.81
C MET A 1 8.95 -30.26 12.55
N LYS A 2 9.68 -30.17 11.42
CA LYS A 2 10.50 -28.99 11.05
C LYS A 2 9.76 -27.91 10.23
N THR A 3 8.57 -28.20 9.70
CA THR A 3 7.80 -27.28 8.84
C THR A 3 6.89 -26.31 9.60
N LEU A 4 6.45 -26.64 10.81
CA LEU A 4 5.65 -25.74 11.66
C LEU A 4 6.49 -24.65 12.36
N ALA A 5 7.79 -24.88 12.56
CA ALA A 5 8.68 -23.89 13.18
C ALA A 5 9.03 -22.72 12.23
N TYR A 6 9.02 -22.96 10.92
CA TYR A 6 9.35 -21.94 9.91
C TYR A 6 8.20 -20.93 9.70
N ASP A 7 6.95 -21.38 9.82
CA ASP A 7 5.77 -20.50 9.76
C ASP A 7 5.61 -19.64 11.01
N LEU A 8 6.00 -20.16 12.19
CA LEU A 8 5.98 -19.38 13.43
C LEU A 8 7.03 -18.25 13.43
N ASP A 9 8.26 -18.48 12.93
CA ASP A 9 9.32 -17.44 12.90
C ASP A 9 8.91 -16.20 12.06
N HIS A 10 8.15 -16.41 10.98
CA HIS A 10 7.63 -15.30 10.17
C HIS A 10 6.51 -14.52 10.88
N VAL A 11 5.70 -15.19 11.70
CA VAL A 11 4.67 -14.56 12.53
C VAL A 11 5.29 -13.79 13.70
N TYR A 12 6.40 -14.26 14.29
CA TYR A 12 7.12 -13.57 15.37
C TYR A 12 7.87 -12.30 14.92
N ARG A 13 8.34 -12.25 13.66
CA ARG A 13 9.04 -11.07 13.11
C ARG A 13 8.12 -9.90 12.75
N LYS A 14 6.80 -10.12 12.79
CA LYS A 14 5.79 -9.07 12.65
C LYS A 14 5.26 -8.73 14.04
N PHE A 15 5.38 -7.48 14.47
CA PHE A 15 4.74 -6.97 15.71
C PHE A 15 3.20 -6.87 15.56
N PHE A 16 2.61 -7.65 14.65
CA PHE A 16 1.19 -7.66 14.31
C PHE A 16 0.34 -8.35 15.38
N LEU A 17 0.91 -9.34 16.08
CA LEU A 17 0.14 -10.19 17.01
C LEU A 17 -0.29 -9.46 18.29
N ILE A 18 0.48 -8.45 18.71
CA ILE A 18 0.30 -7.80 20.02
C ILE A 18 -0.76 -6.72 19.94
N ILE A 19 -0.76 -5.92 18.86
CA ILE A 19 -1.71 -4.82 18.67
C ILE A 19 -3.15 -5.29 18.50
N TYR A 20 -3.37 -6.49 17.94
CA TYR A 20 -4.72 -7.06 17.89
C TYR A 20 -5.29 -7.32 19.30
N LEU A 21 -4.44 -7.56 20.31
CA LEU A 21 -4.84 -7.64 21.72
C LEU A 21 -5.19 -6.27 22.32
N PHE A 22 -4.71 -5.15 21.76
CA PHE A 22 -5.01 -3.78 22.20
C PHE A 22 -6.45 -3.34 21.88
N LYS A 23 -7.17 -4.06 21.02
CA LYS A 23 -8.56 -3.74 20.66
C LYS A 23 -9.57 -4.10 21.76
N PHE A 24 -9.15 -4.82 22.82
CA PHE A 24 -9.96 -5.12 24.01
C PHE A 24 -9.67 -4.10 25.11
N HIS A 25 -10.70 -3.32 25.47
CA HIS A 25 -10.56 -1.96 25.98
C HIS A 25 -10.33 -1.81 27.50
N GLU A 26 -9.94 -2.86 28.25
CA GLU A 26 -10.08 -2.80 29.72
C GLU A 26 -8.84 -3.00 30.60
N ILE A 27 -7.62 -3.27 30.11
CA ILE A 27 -6.50 -3.50 31.07
C ILE A 27 -5.16 -2.91 30.59
N SER A 28 -4.95 -1.62 30.88
CA SER A 28 -3.69 -0.89 30.62
C SER A 28 -2.45 -1.53 31.27
N ILE A 29 -2.64 -2.24 32.40
CA ILE A 29 -1.57 -2.96 33.09
C ILE A 29 -1.11 -4.17 32.26
N ILE A 30 -2.05 -4.98 31.78
CA ILE A 30 -1.74 -6.16 30.94
C ILE A 30 -1.11 -5.70 29.63
N GLN A 31 -1.57 -4.59 29.05
CA GLN A 31 -0.97 -4.01 27.86
C GLN A 31 0.51 -3.64 28.07
N ASN A 32 0.84 -2.99 29.19
CA ASN A 32 2.22 -2.66 29.52
C ASN A 32 3.09 -3.90 29.74
N GLU A 33 2.58 -4.91 30.42
CA GLU A 33 3.31 -6.17 30.65
C GLU A 33 3.53 -6.94 29.34
N ILE A 34 2.54 -6.99 28.45
CA ILE A 34 2.69 -7.57 27.11
C ILE A 34 3.76 -6.80 26.33
N ILE A 35 3.72 -5.47 26.30
CA ILE A 35 4.74 -4.66 25.63
C ILE A 35 6.14 -5.01 26.12
N LYS A 36 6.36 -5.09 27.44
CA LYS A 36 7.66 -5.44 28.03
C LYS A 36 8.11 -6.85 27.67
N LEU A 37 7.18 -7.82 27.58
CA LEU A 37 7.50 -9.19 27.21
C LEU A 37 8.08 -9.28 25.79
N PHE A 38 7.57 -8.48 24.86
CA PHE A 38 7.99 -8.52 23.46
C PHE A 38 9.12 -7.53 23.12
N ILE A 39 9.15 -6.37 23.78
CA ILE A 39 10.20 -5.38 23.63
C ILE A 39 11.22 -5.61 24.76
N ASN A 40 12.06 -6.62 24.56
CA ASN A 40 12.97 -7.15 25.58
C ASN A 40 14.44 -7.17 25.14
N GLU A 41 14.83 -6.32 24.19
CA GLU A 41 16.16 -6.19 23.55
C GLU A 41 16.62 -7.39 22.70
N ASN A 42 16.08 -8.58 22.97
CA ASN A 42 16.49 -9.83 22.32
C ASN A 42 15.73 -10.10 21.01
N THR A 43 14.63 -9.39 20.77
CA THR A 43 13.75 -9.62 19.62
C THR A 43 13.83 -8.45 18.65
N LYS A 44 14.22 -8.72 17.41
CA LYS A 44 14.21 -7.72 16.33
C LYS A 44 12.94 -7.82 15.49
N PHE A 45 12.28 -6.69 15.30
CA PHE A 45 11.08 -6.57 14.46
C PHE A 45 11.42 -5.89 13.15
N THR A 46 10.83 -6.40 12.09
CA THR A 46 10.98 -5.83 10.74
C THR A 46 9.72 -5.13 10.25
N HIS A 47 8.58 -5.40 10.90
CA HIS A 47 7.29 -4.82 10.56
C HIS A 47 6.64 -4.27 11.81
N LEU A 48 6.35 -2.97 11.79
CA LEU A 48 5.64 -2.26 12.83
C LEU A 48 4.29 -1.79 12.28
N TYR A 49 3.24 -2.17 12.97
CA TYR A 49 1.89 -1.65 12.74
C TYR A 49 1.59 -0.74 13.93
N VAL A 50 0.89 0.37 13.73
CA VAL A 50 0.50 1.28 14.80
C VAL A 50 -1.01 1.43 14.71
N PRO A 51 -1.77 0.92 15.70
CA PRO A 51 -3.22 0.95 15.63
C PRO A 51 -3.73 2.38 15.74
N GLN A 52 -4.99 2.54 15.35
CA GLN A 52 -5.74 3.73 15.70
C GLN A 52 -5.79 3.85 17.24
N GLU A 53 -5.77 5.08 17.76
CA GLU A 53 -5.82 5.39 19.21
C GLU A 53 -4.60 4.92 20.03
N PHE A 54 -3.55 4.40 19.38
CA PHE A 54 -2.26 4.23 20.05
C PHE A 54 -1.80 5.58 20.61
N ASN A 55 -1.42 5.62 21.88
CA ASN A 55 -1.05 6.84 22.58
C ASN A 55 0.25 6.72 23.39
N TYR A 56 1.01 5.65 23.19
CA TYR A 56 2.28 5.42 23.89
C TYR A 56 3.46 5.95 23.10
N GLN A 57 4.43 6.50 23.82
CA GLN A 57 5.69 6.90 23.25
C GLN A 57 6.63 5.68 23.17
N ILE A 58 6.63 5.01 22.01
CA ILE A 58 7.26 3.69 21.83
C ILE A 58 8.77 3.67 22.11
N ASN A 59 9.47 4.78 21.86
CA ASN A 59 10.91 4.88 22.07
C ASN A 59 11.32 4.94 23.55
N LEU A 60 10.37 5.18 24.48
CA LEU A 60 10.63 5.17 25.92
C LEU A 60 10.58 3.76 26.53
N ILE A 61 10.12 2.75 25.78
CA ILE A 61 10.07 1.39 26.28
C ILE A 61 11.51 0.84 26.32
N PRO A 62 11.99 0.33 27.47
CA PRO A 62 13.31 -0.26 27.57
C PRO A 62 13.55 -1.29 26.46
N GLY A 63 14.65 -1.15 25.73
CA GLY A 63 14.99 -2.00 24.61
C GLY A 63 14.31 -1.73 23.27
N ALA A 64 13.38 -0.78 23.18
CA ALA A 64 12.68 -0.47 21.94
C ALA A 64 13.62 -0.13 20.78
N LYS A 65 14.64 0.69 21.02
CA LYS A 65 15.61 1.08 19.98
C LYS A 65 16.31 -0.14 19.37
N GLN A 66 16.69 -1.11 20.20
CA GLN A 66 17.32 -2.35 19.75
C GLN A 66 16.33 -3.24 19.00
N CYS A 67 15.11 -3.38 19.53
CA CYS A 67 14.07 -4.19 18.92
C CYS A 67 13.62 -3.66 17.56
N PHE A 68 13.70 -2.34 17.36
CA PHE A 68 13.19 -1.65 16.17
C PHE A 68 14.26 -1.12 15.21
N SER A 69 15.54 -1.47 15.42
CA SER A 69 16.64 -1.00 14.56
C SER A 69 16.46 -1.38 13.08
N ASP A 70 15.77 -2.50 12.84
CA ASP A 70 15.67 -3.14 11.52
C ASP A 70 14.25 -3.08 10.95
N ILE A 71 13.43 -2.08 11.36
CA ILE A 71 12.09 -1.89 10.79
C ILE A 71 12.20 -1.56 9.31
N ILE A 72 11.62 -2.43 8.48
CA ILE A 72 11.52 -2.27 7.04
C ILE A 72 10.14 -1.76 6.65
N PHE A 73 9.10 -2.12 7.41
CA PHE A 73 7.70 -1.80 7.15
C PHE A 73 7.08 -1.03 8.32
N LEU A 74 6.42 0.08 8.02
CA LEU A 74 5.59 0.83 8.97
C LEU A 74 4.18 1.02 8.42
N SER A 75 3.17 0.66 9.21
CA SER A 75 1.76 1.00 8.98
C SER A 75 1.26 1.88 10.11
N CYS A 76 0.67 3.04 9.82
CA CYS A 76 0.14 3.92 10.86
C CYS A 76 -1.01 4.82 10.40
N ASN A 77 -1.78 5.33 11.36
CA ASN A 77 -2.81 6.34 11.11
C ASN A 77 -2.20 7.73 11.22
N VAL A 78 -2.55 8.63 10.31
CA VAL A 78 -1.95 9.98 10.27
C VAL A 78 -2.52 10.92 11.34
N ASP A 79 -3.63 10.58 12.00
CA ASP A 79 -4.21 11.33 13.12
C ASP A 79 -3.56 10.99 14.48
N MET A 80 -2.40 10.34 14.46
CA MET A 80 -1.64 10.03 15.67
C MET A 80 -1.22 11.29 16.44
N ASN A 81 -1.12 11.16 17.76
CA ASN A 81 -0.63 12.25 18.60
C ASN A 81 0.90 12.44 18.50
N ASP A 82 1.39 13.58 18.97
CA ASP A 82 2.81 13.95 18.88
C ASP A 82 3.74 13.05 19.70
N ASN A 83 3.26 12.43 20.78
CA ASN A 83 4.05 11.51 21.59
C ASN A 83 4.39 10.23 20.80
N VAL A 84 3.39 9.67 20.11
CA VAL A 84 3.58 8.52 19.22
C VAL A 84 4.51 8.89 18.08
N LEU A 85 4.24 10.02 17.42
CA LEU A 85 5.05 10.48 16.30
C LEU A 85 6.53 10.67 16.69
N THR A 86 6.79 11.30 17.84
CA THR A 86 8.15 11.48 18.35
C THR A 86 8.87 10.15 18.48
N GLY A 87 8.22 9.14 19.07
CA GLY A 87 8.81 7.82 19.20
C GLY A 87 9.04 7.11 17.87
N LEU A 88 8.12 7.24 16.90
CA LEU A 88 8.31 6.69 15.57
C LEU A 88 9.51 7.36 14.86
N THR A 89 9.63 8.68 14.92
CA THR A 89 10.72 9.39 14.23
C THR A 89 12.12 8.92 14.66
N GLU A 90 12.27 8.41 15.90
CA GLU A 90 13.55 7.87 16.38
C GLU A 90 13.89 6.46 15.86
N ILE A 91 12.92 5.72 15.32
CA ILE A 91 13.10 4.31 14.90
C ILE A 91 12.81 4.05 13.41
N CYS A 92 12.52 5.10 12.64
CA CYS A 92 12.07 5.01 11.24
C CYS A 92 13.19 5.07 10.18
N GLU A 93 14.47 5.06 10.58
CA GLU A 93 15.60 5.27 9.66
C GLU A 93 15.74 4.21 8.56
N SER A 94 15.37 2.96 8.86
CA SER A 94 15.55 1.79 7.99
C SER A 94 14.33 1.44 7.14
N ILE A 95 13.23 2.19 7.26
CA ILE A 95 11.97 1.92 6.56
C ILE A 95 12.15 1.97 5.04
N LYS A 96 11.54 1.00 4.36
CA LYS A 96 11.42 0.93 2.90
C LYS A 96 9.97 0.82 2.43
N GLU A 97 9.07 0.42 3.31
CA GLU A 97 7.64 0.30 3.02
C GLU A 97 6.82 1.09 4.05
N LEU A 98 5.97 2.00 3.56
CA LEU A 98 5.15 2.86 4.38
C LEU A 98 3.68 2.76 3.97
N GLU A 99 2.83 2.44 4.94
CA GLU A 99 1.38 2.39 4.81
C GLU A 99 0.73 3.44 5.71
N LEU A 100 0.00 4.37 5.11
CA LEU A 100 -0.63 5.50 5.81
C LEU A 100 -2.14 5.44 5.68
N TYR A 101 -2.83 5.54 6.81
CA TYR A 101 -4.28 5.69 6.88
C TYR A 101 -4.63 7.15 7.16
N ILE A 102 -5.19 7.82 6.16
CA ILE A 102 -5.54 9.24 6.17
C ILE A 102 -7.01 9.40 6.53
N LYS A 103 -7.27 10.17 7.59
CA LYS A 103 -8.63 10.45 8.06
C LYS A 103 -9.22 11.70 7.43
N GLU A 104 -10.53 11.86 7.56
CA GLU A 104 -11.21 13.01 6.98
C GLU A 104 -10.69 14.35 7.52
N LYS A 105 -10.46 14.39 8.84
CA LYS A 105 -10.09 15.58 9.60
C LYS A 105 -9.03 15.22 10.63
N ASN A 106 -8.40 16.25 11.20
CA ASN A 106 -7.45 16.14 12.31
C ASN A 106 -6.19 15.32 11.98
N ASN A 107 -5.77 15.31 10.71
CA ASN A 107 -4.52 14.70 10.30
C ASN A 107 -3.33 15.48 10.87
N ASN A 108 -2.37 14.77 11.48
CA ASN A 108 -1.17 15.37 12.04
C ASN A 108 -0.13 15.60 10.93
N PHE A 109 0.14 16.86 10.60
CA PHE A 109 1.16 17.25 9.60
C PHE A 109 2.58 16.83 9.99
N GLY A 110 2.84 16.55 11.26
CA GLY A 110 4.13 16.03 11.72
C GLY A 110 4.49 14.66 11.12
N VAL A 111 3.49 13.87 10.71
CA VAL A 111 3.67 12.55 10.06
C VAL A 111 4.51 12.64 8.78
N ILE A 112 4.54 13.79 8.12
CA ILE A 112 5.39 14.04 6.95
C ILE A 112 6.88 13.79 7.23
N LYS A 113 7.33 14.00 8.49
CA LYS A 113 8.70 13.69 8.89
C LYS A 113 9.06 12.21 8.69
N LEU A 114 8.08 11.30 8.81
CA LEU A 114 8.31 9.86 8.61
C LEU A 114 8.67 9.50 7.16
N ILE A 115 8.40 10.37 6.20
CA ILE A 115 8.79 10.21 4.79
C ILE A 115 10.17 10.81 4.54
N ASP A 116 10.52 11.87 5.26
CA ASP A 116 11.78 12.60 5.09
C ASP A 116 12.97 11.89 5.76
N ILE A 117 12.70 11.04 6.77
CA ILE A 117 13.72 10.29 7.52
C ILE A 117 14.38 9.15 6.70
N PRO A 118 13.62 8.20 6.12
CA PRO A 118 14.23 7.09 5.40
C PRO A 118 14.95 7.58 4.15
N LYS A 119 16.15 7.05 3.87
CA LYS A 119 16.90 7.40 2.65
C LYS A 119 16.32 6.78 1.38
N LYS A 120 15.53 5.71 1.51
CA LYS A 120 15.00 4.92 0.39
C LYS A 120 13.62 4.39 0.73
N LEU A 121 12.59 5.08 0.25
CA LEU A 121 11.22 4.58 0.31
C LEU A 121 10.86 3.90 -1.02
N ILE A 122 10.57 2.59 -0.98
CA ILE A 122 10.37 1.74 -2.16
C ILE A 122 8.89 1.46 -2.39
N ASN A 123 8.16 1.16 -1.31
CA ASN A 123 6.75 0.77 -1.35
C ASN A 123 5.94 1.78 -0.52
N VAL A 124 4.89 2.34 -1.12
CA VAL A 124 4.03 3.31 -0.43
C VAL A 124 2.57 2.99 -0.66
N HIS A 125 1.82 2.82 0.43
CA HIS A 125 0.39 2.58 0.42
C HIS A 125 -0.33 3.72 1.12
N ILE A 126 -1.29 4.34 0.44
CA ILE A 126 -2.09 5.43 0.97
C ILE A 126 -3.57 5.03 0.97
N HIS A 127 -4.16 5.01 2.17
CA HIS A 127 -5.56 4.70 2.40
C HIS A 127 -6.29 5.94 2.90
N ASN A 128 -7.05 6.57 2.02
CA ASN A 128 -7.93 7.70 2.31
C ASN A 128 -9.28 7.20 2.82
N SER A 129 -9.72 7.69 3.99
CA SER A 129 -11.04 7.34 4.56
C SER A 129 -12.20 8.17 4.00
N TYR A 130 -11.96 9.04 3.02
CA TYR A 130 -12.91 10.04 2.50
C TYR A 130 -13.97 9.49 1.55
N SER A 131 -14.35 8.22 1.65
CA SER A 131 -15.31 7.59 0.75
C SER A 131 -16.55 8.48 0.66
N ASN A 132 -16.76 9.13 -0.48
CA ASN A 132 -17.90 10.00 -0.83
C ASN A 132 -17.76 11.52 -0.67
N ASN A 133 -16.58 12.08 -0.37
CA ASN A 133 -16.42 13.55 -0.40
C ASN A 133 -16.06 14.04 -1.83
N PRO A 134 -16.94 14.77 -2.54
CA PRO A 134 -16.64 15.28 -3.89
C PRO A 134 -15.56 16.38 -3.92
N ASN A 135 -15.19 16.95 -2.76
CA ASN A 135 -14.19 18.02 -2.65
C ASN A 135 -12.76 17.52 -2.33
N ILE A 136 -12.36 16.33 -2.82
CA ILE A 136 -11.01 15.78 -2.61
C ILE A 136 -9.90 16.73 -3.05
N ASN A 137 -10.15 17.52 -4.09
CA ASN A 137 -9.15 18.41 -4.70
C ASN A 137 -8.65 19.52 -3.76
N ASN A 138 -9.29 19.73 -2.60
CA ASN A 138 -8.92 20.76 -1.62
C ASN A 138 -8.28 20.22 -0.33
N ASN A 139 -7.93 18.93 -0.27
CA ASN A 139 -7.26 18.39 0.93
C ASN A 139 -5.78 18.83 0.98
N SER A 140 -5.52 19.87 1.77
CA SER A 140 -4.18 20.43 1.97
C SER A 140 -3.17 19.42 2.54
N PHE A 141 -3.62 18.46 3.34
CA PHE A 141 -2.77 17.41 3.90
C PHE A 141 -2.22 16.50 2.81
N ASN A 142 -3.10 15.96 1.95
CA ASN A 142 -2.69 15.09 0.84
C ASN A 142 -1.75 15.81 -0.13
N LYS A 143 -1.97 17.09 -0.40
CA LYS A 143 -1.06 17.89 -1.24
C LYS A 143 0.35 17.96 -0.63
N ILE A 144 0.48 18.20 0.68
CA ILE A 144 1.76 18.25 1.37
C ILE A 144 2.42 16.87 1.43
N LEU A 145 1.62 15.83 1.71
CA LEU A 145 2.05 14.44 1.71
C LEU A 145 2.65 14.02 0.36
N GLU A 146 1.92 14.28 -0.71
CA GLU A 146 2.35 13.95 -2.06
C GLU A 146 3.63 14.69 -2.45
N ASN A 147 3.74 15.98 -2.10
CA ASN A 147 4.97 16.75 -2.33
C ASN A 147 6.19 16.18 -1.57
N SER A 148 6.00 15.68 -0.35
CA SER A 148 7.08 15.02 0.40
C SER A 148 7.49 13.69 -0.25
N LEU A 149 6.52 12.89 -0.71
CA LEU A 149 6.78 11.63 -1.42
C LEU A 149 7.56 11.82 -2.74
N MET A 150 7.44 12.97 -3.41
CA MET A 150 8.22 13.27 -4.62
C MET A 150 9.74 13.23 -4.39
N LYS A 151 10.21 13.42 -3.14
CA LYS A 151 11.63 13.26 -2.79
C LYS A 151 12.15 11.84 -3.04
N HIS A 152 11.25 10.86 -3.02
CA HIS A 152 11.53 9.44 -3.26
C HIS A 152 11.07 8.98 -4.65
N ALA A 153 10.67 9.89 -5.53
CA ALA A 153 9.99 9.54 -6.79
C ALA A 153 10.81 8.61 -7.71
N GLN A 154 12.14 8.77 -7.72
CA GLN A 154 13.05 7.94 -8.50
C GLN A 154 13.30 6.56 -7.86
N ILE A 155 12.90 6.34 -6.61
CA ILE A 155 13.15 5.11 -5.85
C ILE A 155 11.88 4.26 -5.74
N ILE A 156 10.72 4.91 -5.58
CA ILE A 156 9.43 4.24 -5.42
C ILE A 156 9.18 3.32 -6.61
N GLN A 157 8.92 2.05 -6.28
CA GLN A 157 8.62 1.00 -7.25
C GLN A 157 7.19 0.49 -7.11
N HIS A 158 6.63 0.48 -5.91
CA HIS A 158 5.24 0.06 -5.68
C HIS A 158 4.44 1.19 -5.03
N PHE A 159 3.31 1.52 -5.63
CA PHE A 159 2.42 2.56 -5.13
C PHE A 159 0.98 2.06 -5.10
N LYS A 160 0.32 2.22 -3.94
CA LYS A 160 -1.09 1.93 -3.75
C LYS A 160 -1.82 3.18 -3.31
N ILE A 161 -2.94 3.49 -3.95
CA ILE A 161 -3.81 4.58 -3.54
C ILE A 161 -5.28 4.25 -3.83
N ASN A 162 -6.17 4.69 -2.95
CA ASN A 162 -7.62 4.44 -3.03
C ASN A 162 -8.46 5.69 -3.40
N ALA A 163 -7.80 6.81 -3.67
CA ALA A 163 -8.40 8.06 -4.12
C ALA A 163 -7.48 8.73 -5.16
N PRO A 164 -8.00 9.55 -6.08
CA PRO A 164 -7.15 10.29 -7.00
C PRO A 164 -6.13 11.17 -6.24
N PRO A 165 -4.85 11.15 -6.61
CA PRO A 165 -3.89 12.13 -6.13
C PRO A 165 -4.34 13.56 -6.44
N ILE A 166 -4.00 14.49 -5.55
CA ILE A 166 -4.32 15.92 -5.71
C ILE A 166 -3.32 16.60 -6.64
N THR A 167 -2.07 16.16 -6.57
CA THR A 167 -0.97 16.60 -7.42
C THR A 167 -0.76 15.62 -8.57
N LYS A 168 0.17 15.94 -9.48
CA LYS A 168 0.60 15.02 -10.53
C LYS A 168 1.67 14.04 -10.05
N ILE A 169 1.67 13.63 -8.79
CA ILE A 169 2.73 12.79 -8.19
C ILE A 169 3.03 11.53 -9.02
N LEU A 170 2.02 10.89 -9.61
CA LEU A 170 2.21 9.68 -10.41
C LEU A 170 3.09 9.91 -11.64
N THR A 171 3.10 11.12 -12.23
CA THR A 171 3.99 11.43 -13.37
C THR A 171 5.47 11.47 -12.95
N THR A 172 5.76 11.55 -11.65
CA THR A 172 7.13 11.61 -11.12
C THR A 172 7.73 10.22 -10.89
N PHE A 173 6.89 9.18 -10.77
CA PHE A 173 7.31 7.81 -10.46
C PHE A 173 7.77 7.03 -11.71
N VAL A 174 8.84 7.50 -12.34
CA VAL A 174 9.36 6.90 -13.59
C VAL A 174 9.85 5.45 -13.43
N ASN A 175 10.18 5.03 -12.21
CA ASN A 175 10.64 3.68 -11.86
C ASN A 175 9.54 2.79 -11.27
N LEU A 176 8.27 3.23 -11.34
CA LEU A 176 7.14 2.47 -10.83
C LEU A 176 6.95 1.16 -11.60
N LYS A 177 6.97 0.03 -10.88
CA LYS A 177 6.74 -1.32 -11.40
C LYS A 177 5.35 -1.84 -11.07
N GLU A 178 4.79 -1.43 -9.94
CA GLU A 178 3.46 -1.85 -9.51
C GLU A 178 2.61 -0.65 -9.08
N LEU A 179 1.41 -0.55 -9.66
CA LEU A 179 0.40 0.44 -9.30
C LEU A 179 -0.89 -0.29 -8.89
N GLU A 180 -1.35 -0.03 -7.66
CA GLU A 180 -2.63 -0.52 -7.16
C GLU A 180 -3.59 0.66 -6.94
N LEU A 181 -4.65 0.70 -7.74
CA LEU A 181 -5.71 1.70 -7.70
C LEU A 181 -6.96 1.06 -7.10
N ASP A 182 -7.27 1.40 -5.85
CA ASP A 182 -8.42 0.86 -5.12
C ASP A 182 -9.53 1.91 -4.98
N GLY A 183 -10.10 2.32 -6.10
CA GLY A 183 -10.99 3.47 -6.15
C GLY A 183 -12.41 3.23 -5.67
N SER A 184 -13.18 4.32 -5.72
CA SER A 184 -14.64 4.33 -5.71
C SER A 184 -15.13 4.94 -7.03
N TYR A 185 -16.25 4.47 -7.57
CA TYR A 185 -16.84 4.96 -8.82
C TYR A 185 -17.23 6.45 -8.78
N HIS A 186 -17.23 7.07 -7.59
CA HIS A 186 -17.57 8.48 -7.41
C HIS A 186 -16.43 9.43 -7.79
N TYR A 187 -15.20 8.94 -7.99
CA TYR A 187 -14.07 9.81 -8.29
C TYR A 187 -13.77 9.90 -9.79
N PRO A 188 -13.70 11.12 -10.36
CA PRO A 188 -13.16 11.29 -11.69
C PRO A 188 -11.64 11.10 -11.62
N TRP A 189 -11.15 9.91 -11.97
CA TRP A 189 -9.72 9.55 -12.04
C TRP A 189 -9.00 10.19 -13.24
N ASN A 190 -9.34 11.44 -13.57
CA ASN A 190 -8.78 12.19 -14.69
C ASN A 190 -7.27 12.43 -14.60
N CYS A 191 -6.70 12.41 -13.39
CA CYS A 191 -5.25 12.48 -13.16
C CYS A 191 -4.46 11.33 -13.81
N LEU A 192 -5.13 10.25 -14.21
CA LEU A 192 -4.55 9.10 -14.90
C LEU A 192 -4.66 9.20 -16.43
N GLU A 193 -5.42 10.16 -16.96
CA GLU A 193 -5.56 10.35 -18.41
C GLU A 193 -4.22 10.78 -19.01
N ASN A 194 -3.77 10.09 -20.06
CA ASN A 194 -2.47 10.32 -20.70
C ASN A 194 -1.25 10.13 -19.77
N LEU A 195 -1.41 9.43 -18.66
CA LEU A 195 -0.32 9.13 -17.73
C LEU A 195 0.61 8.08 -18.34
N SER A 196 1.88 8.45 -18.53
CA SER A 196 2.92 7.52 -18.97
C SER A 196 3.67 6.92 -17.78
N LEU A 197 3.66 5.59 -17.68
CA LEU A 197 4.41 4.81 -16.70
C LEU A 197 5.20 3.71 -17.45
N PRO A 198 6.36 4.05 -18.05
CA PRO A 198 7.02 3.19 -19.03
C PRO A 198 7.61 1.90 -18.43
N LEU A 199 7.80 1.83 -17.11
CA LEU A 199 8.33 0.64 -16.43
C LEU A 199 7.26 -0.14 -15.65
N LEU A 200 5.97 0.22 -15.82
CA LEU A 200 4.88 -0.42 -15.10
C LEU A 200 4.68 -1.86 -15.59
N GLN A 201 4.85 -2.81 -14.68
CA GLN A 201 4.73 -4.25 -14.97
C GLN A 201 3.42 -4.82 -14.45
N THR A 202 2.96 -4.36 -13.29
CA THR A 202 1.73 -4.81 -12.63
C THR A 202 0.78 -3.65 -12.39
N LEU A 203 -0.45 -3.79 -12.87
CA LEU A 203 -1.55 -2.88 -12.61
C LEU A 203 -2.65 -3.65 -11.86
N LYS A 204 -3.05 -3.19 -10.68
CA LYS A 204 -4.19 -3.75 -9.95
C LYS A 204 -5.24 -2.68 -9.78
N THR A 205 -6.49 -2.97 -10.13
CA THR A 205 -7.51 -1.92 -10.24
C THR A 205 -8.84 -2.37 -9.68
N ARG A 206 -9.43 -1.59 -8.78
CA ARG A 206 -10.81 -1.78 -8.32
C ARG A 206 -11.60 -0.50 -8.55
N ALA A 207 -12.78 -0.62 -9.14
CA ALA A 207 -13.73 0.48 -9.36
C ALA A 207 -13.11 1.73 -10.04
N ILE A 208 -12.29 1.52 -11.07
CA ILE A 208 -11.74 2.58 -11.93
C ILE A 208 -12.53 2.62 -13.26
N PRO A 209 -12.85 3.80 -13.81
CA PRO A 209 -13.51 3.92 -15.12
C PRO A 209 -12.71 3.23 -16.23
N VAL A 210 -13.41 2.57 -17.17
CA VAL A 210 -12.78 1.72 -18.20
C VAL A 210 -11.96 2.56 -19.18
N GLU A 211 -12.41 3.77 -19.50
CA GLU A 211 -11.75 4.70 -20.40
C GLU A 211 -10.38 5.13 -19.85
N ILE A 212 -10.32 5.38 -18.54
CA ILE A 212 -9.09 5.69 -17.82
C ILE A 212 -8.13 4.50 -17.82
N LEU A 213 -8.65 3.28 -17.57
CA LEU A 213 -7.82 2.07 -17.63
C LEU A 213 -7.25 1.82 -19.02
N ALA A 214 -8.04 2.00 -20.07
CA ALA A 214 -7.59 1.85 -21.46
C ALA A 214 -6.44 2.81 -21.76
N SER A 215 -6.60 4.10 -21.44
CA SER A 215 -5.53 5.11 -21.61
C SER A 215 -4.26 4.75 -20.85
N LEU A 216 -4.36 4.26 -19.61
CA LEU A 216 -3.19 3.88 -18.82
C LEU A 216 -2.45 2.70 -19.44
N ILE A 217 -3.18 1.68 -19.91
CA ILE A 217 -2.59 0.47 -20.52
C ILE A 217 -1.88 0.83 -21.83
N GLU A 218 -2.52 1.62 -22.70
CA GLU A 218 -1.93 2.07 -23.97
C GLU A 218 -0.61 2.82 -23.74
N ASN A 219 -0.51 3.59 -22.65
CA ASN A 219 0.67 4.37 -22.29
C ASN A 219 1.80 3.59 -21.59
N THR A 220 1.64 2.27 -21.35
CA THR A 220 2.71 1.42 -20.78
C THR A 220 3.73 0.93 -21.80
N SER A 221 3.57 1.25 -23.09
CA SER A 221 4.50 0.86 -24.16
C SER A 221 4.81 -0.65 -24.22
N GLY A 222 3.88 -1.50 -23.76
CA GLY A 222 4.03 -2.96 -23.79
C GLY A 222 4.79 -3.57 -22.61
N TYR A 223 5.22 -2.80 -21.61
CA TYR A 223 5.91 -3.32 -20.41
C TYR A 223 4.96 -3.94 -19.37
N LEU A 224 3.65 -3.70 -19.50
CA LEU A 224 2.64 -4.23 -18.59
C LEU A 224 2.46 -5.73 -18.83
N THR A 225 2.82 -6.54 -17.84
CA THR A 225 2.74 -8.02 -17.90
C THR A 225 1.56 -8.58 -17.13
N LYS A 226 1.01 -7.82 -16.19
CA LYS A 226 0.00 -8.30 -15.27
C LYS A 226 -1.06 -7.25 -14.97
N ILE A 227 -2.33 -7.62 -15.14
CA ILE A 227 -3.46 -6.80 -14.72
C ILE A 227 -4.37 -7.61 -13.80
N LYS A 228 -4.70 -7.07 -12.62
CA LYS A 228 -5.61 -7.72 -11.66
C LYS A 228 -6.88 -6.90 -11.45
N SER A 229 -8.01 -7.61 -11.35
CA SER A 229 -9.39 -7.12 -11.21
C SER A 229 -9.93 -6.43 -12.47
N LEU A 230 -10.57 -7.26 -13.31
CA LEU A 230 -10.88 -6.97 -14.71
C LEU A 230 -12.33 -7.24 -15.13
N LYS A 231 -13.26 -7.65 -14.23
CA LYS A 231 -14.59 -8.15 -14.62
C LYS A 231 -15.29 -7.29 -15.69
N ARG A 232 -15.56 -6.02 -15.36
CA ARG A 232 -16.24 -5.08 -16.27
C ARG A 232 -15.36 -4.59 -17.42
N PHE A 233 -14.04 -4.62 -17.26
CA PHE A 233 -13.13 -4.29 -18.36
C PHE A 233 -13.24 -5.34 -19.46
N LEU A 234 -13.24 -6.64 -19.10
CA LEU A 234 -13.41 -7.75 -20.04
C LEU A 234 -14.78 -7.67 -20.75
N ASP A 235 -15.84 -7.32 -20.03
CA ASP A 235 -17.18 -7.13 -20.60
C ASP A 235 -17.20 -6.04 -21.70
N ASN A 236 -16.48 -4.93 -21.47
CA ASN A 236 -16.43 -3.79 -22.38
C ASN A 236 -15.33 -3.88 -23.46
N TRP A 237 -14.37 -4.80 -23.34
CA TRP A 237 -13.29 -5.01 -24.31
C TRP A 237 -13.69 -5.91 -25.49
N LYS A 238 -14.91 -6.47 -25.47
CA LYS A 238 -15.47 -7.28 -26.57
C LYS A 238 -15.46 -6.48 -27.87
N GLY A 239 -14.79 -6.99 -28.90
CA GLY A 239 -14.68 -6.37 -30.23
C GLY A 239 -13.46 -5.47 -30.46
N ARG A 240 -12.52 -5.37 -29.50
CA ARG A 240 -11.23 -4.66 -29.65
C ARG A 240 -10.07 -5.62 -29.93
N HIS A 241 -8.88 -5.09 -30.23
CA HIS A 241 -7.70 -5.90 -30.48
C HIS A 241 -7.33 -6.80 -29.28
N PRO A 242 -6.90 -8.06 -29.52
CA PRO A 242 -6.52 -8.99 -28.46
C PRO A 242 -5.35 -8.46 -27.60
N MET A 243 -5.39 -8.74 -26.31
CA MET A 243 -4.34 -8.38 -25.34
C MET A 243 -3.92 -9.63 -24.56
N PHE A 244 -2.61 -9.83 -24.35
CA PHE A 244 -2.11 -10.90 -23.48
C PHE A 244 -2.39 -10.54 -22.02
N LEU A 245 -3.18 -11.37 -21.33
CA LEU A 245 -3.54 -11.18 -19.93
C LEU A 245 -3.11 -12.41 -19.12
N GLN A 246 -2.28 -12.20 -18.10
CA GLN A 246 -1.86 -13.28 -17.19
C GLN A 246 -2.76 -13.31 -15.95
N PHE A 247 -3.60 -14.34 -15.85
CA PHE A 247 -4.54 -14.55 -14.74
C PHE A 247 -3.96 -15.50 -13.69
N ASN A 248 -4.32 -15.30 -12.41
CA ASN A 248 -4.08 -16.32 -11.37
C ASN A 248 -5.25 -17.32 -11.31
N TYR A 249 -5.07 -18.47 -10.66
CA TYR A 249 -6.08 -19.55 -10.60
C TYR A 249 -7.44 -19.13 -10.00
N ARG A 250 -7.44 -18.11 -9.13
CA ARG A 250 -8.66 -17.53 -8.55
C ARG A 250 -9.41 -16.68 -9.58
N ASP A 251 -8.67 -15.89 -10.35
CA ASP A 251 -9.22 -15.04 -11.43
C ASP A 251 -9.82 -15.90 -12.57
N ILE A 252 -9.18 -17.02 -12.93
CA ILE A 252 -9.67 -17.92 -13.99
C ILE A 252 -11.03 -18.53 -13.64
N ARG A 253 -11.23 -18.94 -12.38
CA ARG A 253 -12.52 -19.52 -11.95
C ARG A 253 -13.65 -18.50 -11.93
N GLU A 254 -13.34 -17.24 -11.61
CA GLU A 254 -14.33 -16.17 -11.56
C GLU A 254 -14.73 -15.64 -12.95
N TYR A 255 -13.81 -15.70 -13.93
CA TYR A 255 -13.98 -15.06 -15.26
C TYR A 255 -13.87 -16.03 -16.45
N SER A 256 -14.01 -17.35 -16.22
CA SER A 256 -13.74 -18.39 -17.23
C SER A 256 -14.52 -18.23 -18.56
N ALA A 257 -15.72 -17.66 -18.54
CA ALA A 257 -16.54 -17.46 -19.74
C ALA A 257 -16.06 -16.27 -20.58
N ASP A 258 -15.72 -15.14 -19.95
CA ASP A 258 -15.28 -13.92 -20.65
C ASP A 258 -13.84 -14.04 -21.17
N ILE A 259 -12.99 -14.81 -20.47
CA ILE A 259 -11.63 -15.14 -20.90
C ILE A 259 -11.63 -15.95 -22.21
N ARG A 260 -12.58 -16.87 -22.40
CA ARG A 260 -12.70 -17.67 -23.65
C ARG A 260 -13.02 -16.83 -24.88
N ILE A 261 -13.73 -15.71 -24.71
CA ILE A 261 -14.12 -14.81 -25.81
C ILE A 261 -12.93 -13.99 -26.31
N LEU A 262 -11.97 -13.68 -25.44
CA LEU A 262 -10.78 -12.87 -25.77
C LEU A 262 -9.63 -13.67 -26.39
N MET A 263 -9.60 -15.00 -26.20
CA MET A 263 -8.51 -15.89 -26.64
C MET A 263 -8.81 -16.70 -27.91
N CYS A 264 -9.70 -16.24 -28.80
CA CYS A 264 -9.89 -16.85 -30.14
C CYS A 264 -8.70 -16.65 -31.10
N GLY A 265 -7.48 -16.47 -30.58
CA GLY A 265 -6.21 -16.62 -31.27
C GLY A 265 -5.29 -17.51 -30.44
N ASP A 266 -5.28 -18.80 -30.78
CA ASP A 266 -4.37 -19.88 -30.37
C ASP A 266 -4.02 -20.06 -28.89
N PHE A 267 -4.71 -21.04 -28.28
CA PHE A 267 -4.44 -21.56 -26.95
C PHE A 267 -3.29 -22.59 -26.99
N VAL A 268 -2.16 -22.28 -26.35
CA VAL A 268 -1.25 -23.31 -25.81
C VAL A 268 -1.08 -23.05 -24.31
N ALA A 269 -1.92 -23.68 -23.50
CA ALA A 269 -1.68 -23.76 -22.06
C ALA A 269 -0.60 -24.80 -21.79
N ALA A 270 0.62 -24.35 -21.48
CA ALA A 270 1.60 -25.20 -20.82
C ALA A 270 1.24 -25.30 -19.33
N SER A 271 0.71 -26.44 -18.92
CA SER A 271 0.60 -26.82 -17.51
C SER A 271 1.98 -27.26 -17.02
N SER A 272 2.61 -26.51 -16.12
CA SER A 272 3.76 -26.99 -15.34
C SER A 272 3.24 -27.69 -14.08
N ASN A 273 3.57 -28.98 -13.95
CA ASN A 273 3.51 -29.76 -12.70
C ASN A 273 4.43 -29.17 -11.62
#